data_AF-A0A6I0ET54-F1
#
_entry.id   AF-A0A6I0ET54-F1
#
_cell.length_a   1.000
_cell.length_b   1.000
_cell.length_c   1.000
_cell.angle_alpha   90.00
_cell.angle_beta   90.00
_cell.angle_gamma   90.00
#
_symmetry.space_group_name_H-M   'P 1'
#
loop_
_entity.id
_entity.type
_entity.pdbx_description
1 polymer ?
#
loop_
_entity_poly.entity_id
_entity_poly.type
_entity_poly.pdbx_seq_one_letter_code
_entity_poly.pdbx_strand_id
1 'polypeptide(L)'
;MIQSGNTMMMAFFMLLAPVVASGFAQDVLPVAPPGSATRLQDISAALVLKRVPSEGAGKPSPEEVATRIQGLRRDSVENGDPVMRRRASVAAANLVLAHQAAEAATKLFLGVAPAGDRAELRKAAEEALALIQNALTELNQSGEGGQDADADLRRVAKNLETLAETYLACASDDPPSIETIKGLLARLGVLSESDDLGLSDAALIWSAQLALLTPEDLSVMDSLPLAWSEPEATRRVTGLYLRLKRCELLAHRGGYAAALGLLNRLEEEAPSWFSGAESSLALRAVALFRLRVTAEWQSSVSDKATEATQVWYQQRKDALAVRITEGEEIAIPLVDPLVTPSMR
;
A
#
# COMPACT_ATOMS: atom_id res chain seq x y z
N MET A 1 -7.10 -22.23 21.97
CA MET A 1 -7.74 -20.97 21.53
C MET A 1 -6.69 -19.87 21.52
N ILE A 2 -5.80 -19.86 20.52
CA ILE A 2 -4.73 -18.84 20.31
C ILE A 2 -4.52 -18.72 18.78
N GLN A 3 -5.52 -18.22 18.05
CA GLN A 3 -5.44 -18.10 16.58
C GLN A 3 -6.03 -16.78 16.03
N SER A 4 -6.44 -15.85 16.90
CA SER A 4 -7.07 -14.59 16.48
C SER A 4 -6.08 -13.44 16.21
N GLY A 5 -4.81 -13.54 16.62
CA GLY A 5 -3.82 -12.46 16.45
C GLY A 5 -3.39 -12.23 14.99
N ASN A 6 -3.03 -13.30 14.26
CA ASN A 6 -2.49 -13.18 12.89
C ASN A 6 -3.50 -12.68 11.85
N THR A 7 -4.80 -12.97 12.02
CA THR A 7 -5.84 -12.59 11.04
C THR A 7 -6.11 -11.08 11.04
N MET A 8 -5.87 -10.41 12.18
CA MET A 8 -6.13 -8.97 12.32
C MET A 8 -4.97 -8.12 11.78
N MET A 9 -3.74 -8.60 11.87
CA MET A 9 -2.56 -7.96 11.29
C MET A 9 -2.64 -7.89 9.75
N MET A 10 -3.11 -8.97 9.12
CA MET A 10 -3.37 -8.99 7.66
C MET A 10 -4.44 -7.99 7.21
N ALA A 11 -5.46 -7.71 8.05
CA ALA A 11 -6.49 -6.73 7.73
C ALA A 11 -5.93 -5.32 7.52
N PHE A 12 -4.88 -4.98 8.28
CA PHE A 12 -4.24 -3.68 8.24
C PHE A 12 -3.20 -3.61 7.10
N PHE A 13 -2.49 -4.71 6.84
CA PHE A 13 -1.58 -4.84 5.70
C PHE A 13 -2.29 -4.77 4.34
N MET A 14 -3.48 -5.34 4.21
CA MET A 14 -4.26 -5.31 2.97
C MET A 14 -4.83 -3.91 2.64
N LEU A 15 -4.88 -2.97 3.59
CA LEU A 15 -5.42 -1.62 3.37
C LEU A 15 -4.43 -0.65 2.72
N LEU A 16 -3.12 -0.94 2.77
CA LEU A 16 -2.07 -0.12 2.14
C LEU A 16 -1.72 -0.58 0.73
N ALA A 17 -2.13 -1.81 0.38
CA ALA A 17 -2.00 -2.30 -0.97
C ALA A 17 -3.21 -1.84 -1.78
N PRO A 18 -3.02 -1.36 -3.02
CA PRO A 18 -4.11 -0.93 -3.87
C PRO A 18 -5.00 -2.14 -4.17
N VAL A 19 -6.10 -2.27 -3.44
CA VAL A 19 -7.21 -3.08 -3.89
C VAL A 19 -7.91 -2.25 -4.96
N VAL A 20 -7.48 -2.37 -6.22
CA VAL A 20 -8.14 -1.73 -7.39
C VAL A 20 -9.45 -2.48 -7.72
N ALA A 21 -10.25 -2.78 -6.71
CA ALA A 21 -11.48 -3.56 -6.83
C ALA A 21 -12.73 -2.83 -6.33
N SER A 22 -12.69 -1.51 -6.18
CA SER A 22 -13.86 -0.71 -5.75
C SER A 22 -14.30 0.26 -6.83
N GLY A 23 -14.81 -0.29 -7.95
CA GLY A 23 -15.38 0.54 -9.00
C GLY A 23 -16.27 -0.13 -10.04
N PHE A 24 -16.57 -1.44 -9.95
CA PHE A 24 -17.52 -2.08 -10.87
C PHE A 24 -18.21 -3.26 -10.18
N ALA A 25 -19.45 -3.07 -9.70
CA ALA A 25 -20.47 -4.13 -9.52
C ALA A 25 -21.75 -3.57 -8.88
N GLN A 26 -22.79 -3.35 -9.68
CA GLN A 26 -24.20 -3.44 -9.26
C GLN A 26 -24.96 -4.15 -10.38
N ASP A 27 -25.25 -5.45 -10.22
CA ASP A 27 -26.62 -5.97 -10.15
C ASP A 27 -26.71 -7.52 -10.22
N VAL A 28 -27.47 -8.01 -9.24
CA VAL A 28 -28.23 -9.24 -9.01
C VAL A 28 -28.22 -10.40 -10.05
N LEU A 29 -27.93 -11.62 -9.57
CA LEU A 29 -28.32 -12.91 -10.18
C LEU A 29 -29.83 -13.20 -10.03
N PRO A 30 -30.43 -13.96 -10.96
CA PRO A 30 -31.27 -15.06 -10.53
C PRO A 30 -30.81 -16.42 -11.07
N VAL A 31 -30.99 -17.43 -10.23
CA VAL A 31 -30.81 -18.86 -10.48
C VAL A 31 -31.96 -19.38 -11.35
N ALA A 32 -31.69 -20.15 -12.44
CA ALA A 32 -32.44 -21.35 -12.90
C ALA A 32 -31.87 -21.88 -14.27
N PRO A 33 -32.40 -22.97 -14.88
CA PRO A 33 -31.82 -24.31 -15.00
C PRO A 33 -31.39 -24.64 -16.47
N PRO A 34 -30.96 -25.87 -16.83
CA PRO A 34 -30.22 -26.08 -18.07
C PRO A 34 -31.17 -26.19 -19.28
N GLY A 35 -31.06 -25.23 -20.21
CA GLY A 35 -31.76 -25.32 -21.49
C GLY A 35 -32.15 -23.97 -22.10
N SER A 36 -31.21 -23.06 -22.30
CA SER A 36 -31.41 -21.92 -23.21
C SER A 36 -30.08 -21.24 -23.52
N ALA A 37 -29.87 -20.91 -24.79
CA ALA A 37 -28.71 -20.18 -25.29
C ALA A 37 -28.52 -18.85 -24.54
N THR A 38 -27.51 -18.81 -23.66
CA THR A 38 -27.17 -17.62 -22.85
C THR A 38 -26.35 -16.65 -23.70
N ARG A 39 -26.80 -15.39 -23.76
CA ARG A 39 -26.13 -14.30 -24.48
C ARG A 39 -24.82 -13.93 -23.76
N LEU A 40 -23.76 -13.70 -24.54
CA LEU A 40 -22.43 -13.23 -24.07
C LEU A 40 -22.45 -11.93 -23.24
N GLN A 41 -23.57 -11.21 -23.23
CA GLN A 41 -23.77 -10.02 -22.40
C GLN A 41 -24.04 -10.36 -20.92
N ASP A 42 -24.63 -11.53 -20.61
CA ASP A 42 -24.90 -11.95 -19.23
C ASP A 42 -23.63 -12.50 -18.54
N ILE A 43 -22.67 -13.00 -19.32
CA ILE A 43 -21.36 -13.47 -18.83
C ILE A 43 -20.42 -12.28 -18.59
N SER A 44 -20.62 -11.17 -19.31
CA SER A 44 -19.85 -9.92 -19.16
C SER A 44 -20.10 -9.23 -17.82
N ALA A 45 -21.31 -9.32 -17.27
CA ALA A 45 -21.64 -8.81 -15.94
C ALA A 45 -21.29 -9.80 -14.81
N ALA A 46 -21.34 -11.11 -15.09
CA ALA A 46 -21.17 -12.16 -14.07
C ALA A 46 -19.71 -12.49 -13.68
N LEU A 47 -18.71 -11.98 -14.41
CA LEU A 47 -17.27 -12.23 -14.15
C LEU A 47 -16.51 -11.04 -13.60
N VAL A 48 -17.20 -9.94 -13.33
CA VAL A 48 -16.66 -8.81 -12.58
C VAL A 48 -16.68 -9.16 -11.09
N LEU A 49 -15.50 -9.43 -10.55
CA LEU A 49 -15.18 -9.43 -9.11
C LEU A 49 -16.24 -10.13 -8.24
N LYS A 50 -16.20 -11.47 -8.21
CA LYS A 50 -16.79 -12.20 -7.08
C LYS A 50 -16.15 -11.66 -5.80
N ARG A 51 -16.94 -10.93 -5.01
CA ARG A 51 -16.69 -10.45 -3.64
C ARG A 51 -15.49 -11.18 -3.01
N VAL A 52 -14.44 -10.45 -2.65
CA VAL A 52 -13.90 -10.68 -1.29
C VAL A 52 -15.08 -10.31 -0.39
N PRO A 53 -15.61 -11.23 0.42
CA PRO A 53 -16.90 -11.00 1.05
C PRO A 53 -16.87 -9.76 1.94
N SER A 54 -17.78 -8.83 1.64
CA SER A 54 -18.18 -7.76 2.54
C SER A 54 -18.76 -8.37 3.82
N GLU A 55 -18.11 -8.07 4.95
CA GLU A 55 -18.61 -8.06 6.34
C GLU A 55 -19.31 -9.31 6.92
N GLY A 56 -19.43 -10.43 6.21
CA GLY A 56 -20.12 -11.62 6.73
C GLY A 56 -19.53 -12.98 6.35
N ALA A 57 -18.67 -13.08 5.34
CA ALA A 57 -17.88 -14.29 5.08
C ALA A 57 -16.41 -13.95 5.33
N GLY A 58 -15.73 -14.83 6.07
CA GLY A 58 -14.38 -14.60 6.57
C GLY A 58 -13.43 -14.11 5.48
N LYS A 59 -12.47 -13.27 5.89
CA LYS A 59 -11.37 -12.84 5.01
C LYS A 59 -10.67 -14.09 4.46
N PRO A 60 -10.34 -14.12 3.15
CA PRO A 60 -9.71 -15.29 2.58
C PRO A 60 -8.37 -15.54 3.27
N SER A 61 -8.07 -16.81 3.52
CA SER A 61 -6.80 -17.19 4.12
C SER A 61 -5.63 -16.88 3.15
N PRO A 62 -4.39 -16.71 3.66
CA PRO A 62 -3.22 -16.52 2.79
C PRO A 62 -3.07 -17.64 1.76
N GLU A 63 -3.40 -18.88 2.16
CA GLU A 63 -3.34 -20.06 1.30
C GLU A 63 -4.39 -19.99 0.19
N GLU A 64 -5.63 -19.59 0.51
CA GLU A 64 -6.69 -19.40 -0.49
C GLU A 64 -6.32 -18.34 -1.53
N VAL A 65 -5.72 -17.23 -1.10
CA VAL A 65 -5.23 -16.18 -2.00
C VAL A 65 -4.10 -16.72 -2.88
N ALA A 66 -3.14 -17.45 -2.32
CA ALA A 66 -2.04 -18.04 -3.08
C ALA A 66 -2.54 -19.04 -4.13
N THR A 67 -3.46 -19.94 -3.76
CA THR A 67 -4.11 -20.87 -4.70
C THR A 67 -4.85 -20.12 -5.80
N ARG A 68 -5.56 -19.04 -5.46
CA ARG A 68 -6.28 -18.23 -6.45
C ARG A 68 -5.33 -17.54 -7.43
N ILE A 69 -4.22 -16.99 -6.94
CA ILE A 69 -3.19 -16.39 -7.79
C ILE A 69 -2.62 -17.43 -8.76
N GLN A 70 -2.29 -18.64 -8.28
CA GLN A 70 -1.81 -19.72 -9.14
C GLN A 70 -2.85 -20.13 -10.20
N GLY A 71 -4.12 -20.23 -9.83
CA GLY A 71 -5.21 -20.50 -10.77
C GLY A 71 -5.30 -19.45 -11.88
N LEU A 72 -5.27 -18.17 -11.52
CA LEU A 72 -5.32 -17.07 -12.50
C LEU A 72 -4.08 -17.03 -13.40
N ARG A 73 -2.90 -17.36 -12.89
CA ARG A 73 -1.68 -17.48 -13.71
C ARG A 73 -1.82 -18.59 -14.74
N ARG A 74 -2.34 -19.75 -14.33
CA ARG A 74 -2.60 -20.84 -15.24
C ARG A 74 -3.60 -20.41 -16.32
N ASP A 75 -4.71 -19.79 -15.91
CA ASP A 75 -5.74 -19.31 -16.84
C ASP A 75 -5.20 -18.21 -17.78
N SER A 76 -4.24 -17.39 -17.35
CA SER A 76 -3.61 -16.39 -18.22
C SER A 76 -2.79 -16.97 -19.36
N VAL A 77 -2.40 -18.25 -19.28
CA VAL A 77 -1.56 -18.92 -20.29
C VAL A 77 -2.37 -19.97 -21.04
N GLU A 78 -3.12 -20.79 -20.31
CA GLU A 78 -3.75 -22.00 -20.85
C GLU A 78 -5.16 -21.75 -21.42
N ASN A 79 -5.80 -20.62 -21.10
CA ASN A 79 -7.16 -20.37 -21.55
C ASN A 79 -7.20 -20.13 -23.06
N GLY A 80 -8.07 -20.87 -23.77
CA GLY A 80 -8.24 -20.75 -25.22
C GLY A 80 -8.82 -19.40 -25.66
N ASP A 81 -9.57 -18.72 -24.79
CA ASP A 81 -10.15 -17.39 -25.05
C ASP A 81 -9.16 -16.27 -24.70
N PRO A 82 -8.69 -15.47 -25.68
CA PRO A 82 -7.78 -14.34 -25.44
C PRO A 82 -8.33 -13.31 -24.45
N VAL A 83 -9.64 -13.04 -24.46
CA VAL A 83 -10.25 -12.07 -23.53
C VAL A 83 -10.09 -12.55 -22.09
N MET A 84 -10.33 -13.84 -21.86
CA MET A 84 -10.18 -14.45 -20.55
C MET A 84 -8.72 -14.51 -20.11
N ARG A 85 -7.77 -14.78 -21.01
CA ARG A 85 -6.33 -14.74 -20.68
C ARG A 85 -5.91 -13.37 -20.16
N ARG A 86 -6.25 -12.30 -20.88
CA ARG A 86 -5.93 -10.91 -20.47
C ARG A 86 -6.54 -10.53 -19.12
N ARG A 87 -7.81 -10.88 -18.92
CA ARG A 87 -8.50 -10.63 -17.64
C ARG A 87 -7.83 -11.40 -16.49
N ALA A 88 -7.47 -12.66 -16.72
CA ALA A 88 -6.78 -13.47 -15.74
C ALA A 88 -5.39 -12.90 -15.39
N SER A 89 -4.63 -12.42 -16.38
CA SER A 89 -3.35 -11.75 -16.18
C SER A 89 -3.48 -10.50 -15.29
N VAL A 90 -4.39 -9.58 -15.64
CA VAL A 90 -4.59 -8.34 -14.87
C VAL A 90 -5.10 -8.65 -13.45
N ALA A 91 -6.00 -9.62 -13.31
CA ALA A 91 -6.50 -10.04 -12.00
C ALA A 91 -5.40 -10.68 -11.14
N ALA A 92 -4.53 -11.52 -11.73
CA ALA A 92 -3.39 -12.10 -11.04
C ALA A 92 -2.42 -11.01 -10.56
N ALA A 93 -2.09 -10.04 -11.43
CA ALA A 93 -1.21 -8.93 -11.09
C ALA A 93 -1.77 -8.10 -9.91
N ASN A 94 -3.07 -7.79 -9.96
CA ASN A 94 -3.74 -7.08 -8.87
C ASN A 94 -3.63 -7.84 -7.53
N LEU A 95 -3.89 -9.16 -7.53
CA LEU A 95 -3.79 -9.96 -6.30
C LEU A 95 -2.35 -10.09 -5.78
N VAL A 96 -1.36 -10.15 -6.67
CA VAL A 96 0.07 -10.14 -6.29
C VAL A 96 0.39 -8.83 -5.55
N LEU A 97 0.04 -7.68 -6.14
CA LEU A 97 0.27 -6.38 -5.50
C LEU A 97 -0.56 -6.20 -4.22
N ALA A 98 -1.81 -6.65 -4.20
CA ALA A 98 -2.74 -6.47 -3.10
C ALA A 98 -2.45 -7.36 -1.88
N HIS A 99 -1.86 -8.55 -2.10
CA HIS A 99 -1.71 -9.54 -1.04
C HIS A 99 -0.29 -10.05 -0.84
N GLN A 100 0.43 -10.41 -1.92
CA GLN A 100 1.78 -10.92 -1.76
C GLN A 100 2.76 -9.81 -1.39
N ALA A 101 2.58 -8.60 -1.93
CA ALA A 101 3.41 -7.45 -1.62
C ALA A 101 3.00 -6.72 -0.32
N ALA A 102 1.81 -6.97 0.22
CA ALA A 102 1.18 -6.13 1.25
C ALA A 102 1.99 -6.00 2.55
N GLU A 103 2.52 -7.12 3.05
CA GLU A 103 3.29 -7.14 4.29
C GLU A 103 4.61 -6.37 4.12
N ALA A 104 5.39 -6.72 3.09
CA ALA A 104 6.65 -6.07 2.77
C ALA A 104 6.48 -4.57 2.48
N ALA A 105 5.47 -4.20 1.69
CA ALA A 105 5.10 -2.82 1.40
C ALA A 105 4.80 -2.02 2.67
N THR A 106 4.05 -2.61 3.60
CA THR A 106 3.70 -1.92 4.83
C THR A 106 4.90 -1.78 5.77
N LYS A 107 5.72 -2.83 5.92
CA LYS A 107 6.95 -2.73 6.71
C LYS A 107 7.89 -1.69 6.13
N LEU A 108 7.98 -1.59 4.80
CA LEU A 108 8.76 -0.55 4.11
C LEU A 108 8.20 0.83 4.44
N PHE A 109 6.89 1.00 4.30
CA PHE A 109 6.18 2.24 4.58
C PHE A 109 6.40 2.71 6.03
N LEU A 110 6.31 1.78 6.98
CA LEU A 110 6.53 1.99 8.41
C LEU A 110 8.01 2.21 8.77
N GLY A 111 8.93 2.04 7.81
CA GLY A 111 10.37 2.20 8.03
C GLY A 111 11.01 1.08 8.84
N VAL A 112 10.39 -0.11 8.88
CA VAL A 112 10.85 -1.28 9.65
C VAL A 112 11.18 -2.49 8.76
N ALA A 113 11.17 -2.32 7.43
CA ALA A 113 11.49 -3.39 6.50
C ALA A 113 12.99 -3.79 6.57
N PRO A 114 13.33 -5.00 7.02
CA PRO A 114 14.61 -5.63 6.71
C PRO A 114 14.86 -5.76 5.20
N ALA A 115 16.12 -6.03 4.84
CA ALA A 115 16.53 -6.25 3.45
C ALA A 115 15.73 -7.38 2.75
N GLY A 116 15.34 -8.42 3.49
CA GLY A 116 14.50 -9.50 2.97
C GLY A 116 13.14 -9.02 2.46
N ASP A 117 12.47 -8.13 3.20
CA ASP A 117 11.16 -7.59 2.78
C ASP A 117 11.28 -6.74 1.50
N ARG A 118 12.38 -5.99 1.33
CA ARG A 118 12.61 -5.25 0.08
C ARG A 118 12.75 -6.19 -1.12
N ALA A 119 13.45 -7.30 -0.97
CA ALA A 119 13.57 -8.31 -2.01
C ALA A 119 12.22 -8.97 -2.33
N GLU A 120 11.39 -9.24 -1.32
CA GLU A 120 10.03 -9.76 -1.50
C GLU A 120 9.12 -8.77 -2.26
N LEU A 121 9.15 -7.49 -1.87
CA LEU A 121 8.41 -6.43 -2.53
C LEU A 121 8.83 -6.27 -4.00
N ARG A 122 10.14 -6.27 -4.26
CA ARG A 122 10.73 -6.24 -5.60
C ARG A 122 10.24 -7.40 -6.45
N LYS A 123 10.35 -8.63 -5.93
CA LYS A 123 9.89 -9.84 -6.62
C LYS A 123 8.40 -9.79 -6.97
N ALA A 124 7.56 -9.37 -6.03
CA ALA A 124 6.12 -9.25 -6.27
C ALA A 124 5.80 -8.18 -7.33
N ALA A 125 6.53 -7.05 -7.32
CA ALA A 125 6.38 -5.99 -8.31
C ALA A 125 6.79 -6.44 -9.73
N GLU A 126 7.96 -7.09 -9.85
CA GLU A 126 8.45 -7.65 -11.13
C GLU A 126 7.47 -8.68 -11.71
N GLU A 127 6.95 -9.55 -10.85
CA GLU A 127 5.96 -10.56 -11.26
C GLU A 127 4.64 -9.92 -11.74
N ALA A 128 4.15 -8.91 -11.02
CA ALA A 128 2.98 -8.15 -11.45
C ALA A 128 3.21 -7.45 -12.79
N LEU A 129 4.39 -6.84 -13.00
CA LEU A 129 4.75 -6.19 -14.25
C LEU A 129 4.77 -7.15 -15.42
N ALA A 130 5.34 -8.35 -15.26
CA ALA A 130 5.34 -9.36 -16.31
C ALA A 130 3.90 -9.75 -16.74
N LEU A 131 3.00 -9.95 -15.78
CA LEU A 131 1.59 -10.25 -16.04
C LEU A 131 0.88 -9.09 -16.77
N ILE A 132 1.14 -7.85 -16.33
CA ILE A 132 0.55 -6.63 -16.91
C ILE A 132 1.05 -6.41 -18.34
N GLN A 133 2.34 -6.56 -18.59
CA GLN A 133 2.94 -6.39 -19.92
C GLN A 133 2.42 -7.41 -20.92
N ASN A 134 2.25 -8.67 -20.48
CA ASN A 134 1.62 -9.70 -21.31
C ASN A 134 0.18 -9.32 -21.68
N ALA A 135 -0.63 -8.88 -20.70
CA ALA A 135 -2.00 -8.45 -20.95
C ALA A 135 -2.08 -7.24 -21.90
N LEU A 136 -1.25 -6.22 -21.69
CA LEU A 136 -1.19 -5.03 -22.53
C LEU A 136 -0.75 -5.34 -23.96
N THR A 137 0.20 -6.26 -24.14
CA THR A 137 0.65 -6.72 -25.45
C THR A 137 -0.50 -7.37 -26.22
N GLU A 138 -1.24 -8.29 -25.60
CA GLU A 138 -2.41 -8.92 -26.22
C GLU A 138 -3.55 -7.91 -26.49
N LEU A 139 -3.78 -6.93 -25.59
CA LEU A 139 -4.77 -5.86 -25.79
C LEU A 139 -4.42 -5.01 -27.02
N ASN A 140 -3.14 -4.72 -27.25
CA ASN A 140 -2.71 -3.89 -28.37
C ASN A 140 -2.73 -4.64 -29.70
N GLN A 141 -2.60 -5.97 -29.68
CA GLN A 141 -2.72 -6.82 -30.87
C GLN A 141 -4.17 -7.05 -31.32
N SER A 142 -5.16 -6.83 -30.45
CA SER A 142 -6.57 -7.14 -30.71
C SER A 142 -7.29 -6.17 -31.66
N GLY A 143 -6.60 -5.13 -32.17
CA GLY A 143 -7.15 -4.13 -33.11
C GLY A 143 -8.17 -3.19 -32.47
N GLU A 144 -8.44 -2.05 -33.11
CA GLU A 144 -9.36 -0.99 -32.61
C GLU A 144 -10.84 -1.41 -32.53
N GLY A 145 -11.18 -2.65 -32.88
CA GLY A 145 -12.55 -3.19 -32.82
C GLY A 145 -12.99 -3.72 -31.46
N GLY A 146 -12.12 -3.69 -30.45
CA GLY A 146 -12.41 -4.11 -29.08
C GLY A 146 -13.35 -3.14 -28.37
N GLN A 147 -14.53 -3.64 -27.99
CA GLN A 147 -15.59 -3.01 -27.19
C GLN A 147 -15.04 -2.28 -25.94
N ASP A 148 -15.81 -1.33 -25.39
CA ASP A 148 -15.50 -0.54 -24.17
C ASP A 148 -14.79 -1.31 -23.04
N ALA A 149 -15.09 -2.60 -22.88
CA ALA A 149 -14.44 -3.49 -21.92
C ALA A 149 -12.91 -3.63 -22.08
N ASP A 150 -12.35 -3.60 -23.29
CA ASP A 150 -10.91 -3.66 -23.52
C ASP A 150 -10.24 -2.32 -23.16
N ALA A 151 -10.95 -1.19 -23.33
CA ALA A 151 -10.48 0.13 -22.90
C ALA A 151 -10.40 0.22 -21.37
N ASP A 152 -11.43 -0.26 -20.67
CA ASP A 152 -11.44 -0.34 -19.21
C ASP A 152 -10.32 -1.26 -18.69
N LEU A 153 -10.13 -2.43 -19.30
CA LEU A 153 -9.07 -3.36 -18.91
C LEU A 153 -7.67 -2.74 -19.14
N ARG A 154 -7.48 -2.00 -20.23
CA ARG A 154 -6.24 -1.26 -20.52
C ARG A 154 -5.97 -0.19 -19.45
N ARG A 155 -7.01 0.56 -19.04
CA ARG A 155 -6.91 1.55 -17.96
C ARG A 155 -6.47 0.89 -16.66
N VAL A 156 -7.13 -0.18 -16.24
CA VAL A 156 -6.77 -0.91 -15.01
C VAL A 156 -5.35 -1.44 -15.07
N ALA A 157 -4.95 -2.06 -16.19
CA ALA A 157 -3.60 -2.56 -16.39
C ALA A 157 -2.54 -1.45 -16.26
N LYS A 158 -2.79 -0.25 -16.79
CA LYS A 158 -1.90 0.92 -16.66
C LYS A 158 -1.84 1.52 -15.26
N ASN A 159 -2.94 1.49 -14.52
CA ASN A 159 -2.95 1.89 -13.12
C ASN A 159 -2.06 0.95 -12.28
N LEU A 160 -2.23 -0.37 -12.48
CA LEU A 160 -1.42 -1.38 -11.80
C LEU A 160 0.06 -1.34 -12.21
N GLU A 161 0.35 -1.05 -13.48
CA GLU A 161 1.73 -0.86 -13.98
C GLU A 161 2.43 0.25 -13.20
N THR A 162 1.75 1.39 -13.03
CA THR A 162 2.26 2.55 -12.28
C THR A 162 2.58 2.19 -10.83
N LEU A 163 1.67 1.44 -10.17
CA LEU A 163 1.84 1.02 -8.79
C LEU A 163 2.99 0.01 -8.65
N ALA A 164 3.09 -0.97 -9.55
CA ALA A 164 4.17 -1.95 -9.55
C ALA A 164 5.55 -1.32 -9.81
N GLU A 165 5.67 -0.40 -10.76
CA GLU A 165 6.92 0.35 -10.98
C GLU A 165 7.29 1.21 -9.76
N THR A 166 6.29 1.78 -9.07
CA THR A 166 6.53 2.52 -7.83
C THR A 166 7.04 1.61 -6.72
N TYR A 167 6.49 0.40 -6.58
CA TYR A 167 6.97 -0.59 -5.62
C TYR A 167 8.42 -0.97 -5.93
N LEU A 168 8.73 -1.20 -7.21
CA LEU A 168 10.08 -1.52 -7.66
C LEU A 168 11.07 -0.40 -7.33
N ALA A 169 10.69 0.86 -7.60
CA ALA A 169 11.49 2.05 -7.29
C ALA A 169 11.75 2.18 -5.78
N CYS A 170 10.74 1.96 -4.93
CA CYS A 170 10.89 2.05 -3.48
C CYS A 170 11.62 0.85 -2.85
N ALA A 171 11.56 -0.31 -3.50
CA ALA A 171 12.22 -1.54 -3.06
C ALA A 171 13.68 -1.64 -3.54
N SER A 172 14.13 -0.76 -4.43
CA SER A 172 15.48 -0.80 -5.00
C SER A 172 16.56 -0.55 -3.95
N ASP A 173 17.69 -1.24 -4.10
CA ASP A 173 18.89 -0.99 -3.28
C ASP A 173 19.63 0.26 -3.78
N ASP A 174 19.64 0.45 -5.10
CA ASP A 174 20.13 1.66 -5.75
C ASP A 174 19.00 2.69 -5.88
N PRO A 175 19.23 3.96 -5.50
CA PRO A 175 18.20 4.99 -5.63
C PRO A 175 17.84 5.19 -7.11
N PRO A 176 16.54 5.24 -7.45
CA PRO A 176 16.11 5.51 -8.81
C PRO A 176 16.53 6.91 -9.25
N SER A 177 16.70 7.11 -10.56
CA SER A 177 17.06 8.44 -11.08
C SER A 177 15.97 9.47 -10.75
N ILE A 178 16.35 10.74 -10.60
CA ILE A 178 15.40 11.84 -10.34
C ILE A 178 14.33 11.91 -11.45
N GLU A 179 14.71 11.64 -12.70
CA GLU A 179 13.77 11.61 -13.83
C GLU A 179 12.75 10.48 -13.70
N THR A 180 13.19 9.28 -13.31
CA THR A 180 12.30 8.16 -13.01
C THR A 180 11.30 8.52 -11.91
N ILE A 181 11.79 9.13 -10.84
CA ILE A 181 10.93 9.53 -9.71
C ILE A 181 9.89 10.56 -10.15
N LYS A 182 10.31 11.62 -10.88
CA LYS A 182 9.38 12.63 -11.40
C LYS A 182 8.33 12.04 -12.34
N GLY A 183 8.73 11.10 -13.21
CA GLY A 183 7.81 10.40 -14.11
C GLY A 183 6.75 9.58 -13.36
N LEU A 184 7.17 8.87 -12.30
CA LEU A 184 6.26 8.11 -11.45
C LEU A 184 5.34 9.02 -10.62
N LEU A 185 5.87 10.09 -10.02
CA LEU A 185 5.07 11.08 -9.27
C LEU A 185 3.99 11.72 -10.15
N ALA A 186 4.31 12.07 -11.41
CA ALA A 186 3.33 12.62 -12.34
C ALA A 186 2.19 11.63 -12.62
N ARG A 187 2.52 10.34 -12.83
CA ARG A 187 1.50 9.29 -13.06
C ARG A 187 0.67 9.01 -11.81
N LEU A 188 1.29 8.95 -10.64
CA LEU A 188 0.57 8.81 -9.37
C LEU A 188 -0.31 10.03 -9.09
N GLY A 189 0.10 11.23 -9.49
CA GLY A 189 -0.74 12.44 -9.47
C GLY A 189 -2.06 12.23 -10.22
N VAL A 190 -2.00 11.69 -11.45
CA VAL A 190 -3.20 11.35 -12.21
C VAL A 190 -4.06 10.29 -11.50
N LEU A 191 -3.45 9.27 -10.89
CA LEU A 191 -4.19 8.25 -10.13
C LEU A 191 -4.83 8.80 -8.86
N SER A 192 -4.22 9.82 -8.23
CA SER A 192 -4.74 10.46 -7.03
C SER A 192 -6.06 11.21 -7.27
N GLU A 193 -6.34 11.59 -8.51
CA GLU A 193 -7.58 12.24 -8.95
C GLU A 193 -8.70 11.24 -9.27
N SER A 194 -8.49 9.93 -9.08
CA SER A 194 -9.49 8.91 -9.36
C SER A 194 -10.69 8.99 -8.41
N ASP A 195 -11.89 8.74 -8.95
CA ASP A 195 -13.12 8.55 -8.16
C ASP A 195 -13.08 7.29 -7.27
N ASP A 196 -12.21 6.32 -7.59
CA ASP A 196 -11.94 5.18 -6.71
C ASP A 196 -11.07 5.63 -5.54
N LEU A 197 -11.71 5.83 -4.38
CA LEU A 197 -11.07 6.34 -3.17
C LEU A 197 -9.86 5.47 -2.74
N GLY A 198 -9.93 4.16 -2.95
CA GLY A 198 -8.85 3.23 -2.59
C GLY A 198 -7.61 3.42 -3.47
N LEU A 199 -7.83 3.62 -4.78
CA LEU A 199 -6.76 3.92 -5.73
C LEU A 199 -6.16 5.31 -5.47
N SER A 200 -7.02 6.30 -5.22
CA SER A 200 -6.61 7.67 -4.90
C SER A 200 -5.72 7.72 -3.64
N ASP A 201 -6.17 7.07 -2.55
CA ASP A 201 -5.42 7.00 -1.29
C ASP A 201 -4.08 6.26 -1.47
N ALA A 202 -4.09 5.12 -2.17
CA ALA A 202 -2.86 4.37 -2.46
C ALA A 202 -1.87 5.24 -3.27
N ALA A 203 -2.35 5.95 -4.30
CA ALA A 203 -1.52 6.82 -5.10
C ALA A 203 -0.89 7.95 -4.27
N LEU A 204 -1.63 8.56 -3.36
CA LEU A 204 -1.10 9.60 -2.46
C LEU A 204 -0.07 9.05 -1.46
N ILE A 205 -0.35 7.90 -0.86
CA ILE A 205 0.57 7.20 0.07
C ILE A 205 1.90 6.92 -0.64
N TRP A 206 1.84 6.34 -1.84
CA TRP A 206 3.03 5.98 -2.60
C TRP A 206 3.75 7.18 -3.21
N SER A 207 3.02 8.25 -3.56
CA SER A 207 3.64 9.53 -3.95
C SER A 207 4.47 10.08 -2.80
N ALA A 208 3.93 10.06 -1.58
CA ALA A 208 4.65 10.54 -0.41
C ALA A 208 5.86 9.65 -0.08
N GLN A 209 5.72 8.33 -0.21
CA GLN A 209 6.85 7.41 -0.03
C GLN A 209 7.96 7.65 -1.06
N LEU A 210 7.59 7.87 -2.31
CA LEU A 210 8.55 8.10 -3.40
C LEU A 210 9.24 9.47 -3.27
N ALA A 211 8.51 10.50 -2.82
CA ALA A 211 9.05 11.83 -2.57
C ALA A 211 10.16 11.84 -1.50
N LEU A 212 10.14 10.90 -0.54
CA LEU A 212 11.22 10.73 0.45
C LEU A 212 12.55 10.28 -0.17
N LEU A 213 12.53 9.75 -1.40
CA LEU A 213 13.74 9.41 -2.14
C LEU A 213 14.35 10.64 -2.85
N THR A 214 13.68 11.79 -2.82
CA THR A 214 14.16 13.02 -3.47
C THR A 214 14.15 14.22 -2.52
N PRO A 215 15.28 14.91 -2.32
CA PRO A 215 15.32 16.07 -1.43
C PRO A 215 14.65 17.34 -2.01
N GLU A 216 14.35 17.38 -3.31
CA GLU A 216 13.99 18.61 -4.01
C GLU A 216 12.48 18.81 -4.26
N ASP A 217 11.70 17.73 -4.43
CA ASP A 217 10.29 17.83 -4.85
C ASP A 217 9.36 17.32 -3.77
N LEU A 218 8.83 18.27 -3.00
CA LEU A 218 7.87 18.00 -1.93
C LEU A 218 6.51 18.66 -2.22
N SER A 219 6.22 18.92 -3.49
CA SER A 219 4.91 19.36 -3.97
C SER A 219 3.79 18.38 -3.56
N VAL A 220 4.13 17.09 -3.41
CA VAL A 220 3.25 16.05 -2.85
C VAL A 220 2.68 16.44 -1.48
N MET A 221 3.39 17.24 -0.69
CA MET A 221 2.88 17.67 0.62
C MET A 221 1.61 18.51 0.52
N ASP A 222 1.40 19.22 -0.59
CA ASP A 222 0.23 20.06 -0.80
C ASP A 222 -1.03 19.23 -1.10
N SER A 223 -0.88 18.00 -1.60
CA SER A 223 -1.99 17.07 -1.82
C SER A 223 -2.32 16.21 -0.59
N LEU A 224 -1.46 16.19 0.44
CA LEU A 224 -1.71 15.42 1.65
C LEU A 224 -2.65 16.17 2.62
N PRO A 225 -3.60 15.48 3.27
CA PRO A 225 -4.48 16.07 4.26
C PRO A 225 -3.70 16.69 5.42
N LEU A 226 -4.25 17.77 5.99
CA LEU A 226 -3.70 18.37 7.20
C LEU A 226 -3.63 17.31 8.31
N ALA A 227 -2.55 17.34 9.10
CA ALA A 227 -2.32 16.33 10.12
C ALA A 227 -3.40 16.30 11.21
N TRP A 228 -4.22 17.35 11.36
CA TRP A 228 -5.10 17.54 12.52
C TRP A 228 -6.58 17.37 12.19
N SER A 229 -6.94 17.24 10.91
CA SER A 229 -8.33 16.96 10.55
C SER A 229 -8.65 15.51 10.88
N GLU A 230 -9.86 15.21 11.33
CA GLU A 230 -10.33 13.83 11.47
C GLU A 230 -10.34 13.15 10.09
N PRO A 231 -9.86 11.89 9.97
CA PRO A 231 -10.05 11.10 8.77
C PRO A 231 -11.53 10.87 8.46
N GLU A 232 -11.93 10.96 7.19
CA GLU A 232 -13.28 10.59 6.78
C GLU A 232 -13.60 9.14 7.19
N ALA A 233 -14.85 8.86 7.55
CA ALA A 233 -15.25 7.55 8.06
C ALA A 233 -14.91 6.39 7.11
N THR A 234 -15.02 6.62 5.81
CA THR A 234 -14.69 5.65 4.74
C THR A 234 -13.18 5.50 4.50
N ARG A 235 -12.37 6.44 4.99
CA ARG A 235 -10.91 6.51 4.78
C ARG A 235 -10.15 6.59 6.10
N ARG A 236 -10.66 6.00 7.19
CA ARG A 236 -10.06 6.23 8.52
C ARG A 236 -8.60 5.80 8.60
N VAL A 237 -8.31 4.57 8.17
CA VAL A 237 -6.95 4.00 8.25
C VAL A 237 -6.01 4.67 7.25
N THR A 238 -6.38 4.73 5.98
CA THR A 238 -5.57 5.39 4.92
C THR A 238 -5.37 6.87 5.22
N GLY A 239 -6.40 7.55 5.73
CA GLY A 239 -6.35 8.94 6.16
C GLY A 239 -5.36 9.19 7.31
N LEU A 240 -5.26 8.29 8.29
CA LEU A 240 -4.20 8.38 9.31
C LEU A 240 -2.82 8.28 8.66
N TYR A 241 -2.63 7.32 7.75
CA TYR A 241 -1.35 7.10 7.09
C TYR A 241 -0.88 8.28 6.23
N LEU A 242 -1.80 8.92 5.51
CA LEU A 242 -1.51 10.14 4.77
C LEU A 242 -1.01 11.27 5.68
N ARG A 243 -1.57 11.39 6.89
CA ARG A 243 -1.14 12.38 7.90
C ARG A 243 0.22 12.02 8.50
N LEU A 244 0.47 10.74 8.74
CA LEU A 244 1.78 10.24 9.16
C LEU A 244 2.86 10.55 8.11
N LYS A 245 2.57 10.32 6.83
CA LYS A 245 3.48 10.67 5.72
C LYS A 245 3.70 12.17 5.59
N ARG A 246 2.68 13.00 5.83
CA ARG A 246 2.86 14.45 5.90
C ARG A 246 3.87 14.85 6.99
N CYS A 247 3.78 14.23 8.17
CA CYS A 247 4.73 14.49 9.26
C CYS A 247 6.15 14.03 8.91
N GLU A 248 6.30 12.89 8.24
CA GLU A 248 7.60 12.39 7.76
C GLU A 248 8.22 13.31 6.71
N LEU A 249 7.47 13.73 5.69
CA LEU A 249 7.95 14.70 4.70
C LEU A 249 8.35 16.04 5.34
N LEU A 250 7.61 16.48 6.37
CA LEU A 250 7.97 17.69 7.12
C LEU A 250 9.30 17.52 7.87
N ALA A 251 9.52 16.36 8.50
CA ALA A 251 10.79 16.03 9.15
C ALA A 251 11.94 15.98 8.14
N HIS A 252 11.72 15.37 6.97
CA HIS A 252 12.71 15.28 5.89
C HIS A 252 13.18 16.66 5.40
N ARG A 253 12.36 17.72 5.55
CA ARG A 253 12.74 19.13 5.29
C ARG A 253 13.51 19.81 6.41
N GLY A 254 13.89 19.08 7.45
CA GLY A 254 14.45 19.64 8.69
C GLY A 254 13.40 20.15 9.68
N GLY A 255 12.10 19.98 9.40
CA GLY A 255 10.99 20.39 10.26
C GLY A 255 10.73 19.44 11.44
N TYR A 256 11.77 18.86 12.05
CA TYR A 256 11.65 17.79 13.06
C TYR A 256 10.76 18.17 14.26
N ALA A 257 10.96 19.36 14.83
CA ALA A 257 10.17 19.81 15.98
C ALA A 257 8.68 19.95 15.64
N ALA A 258 8.37 20.47 14.45
CA ALA A 258 7.00 20.58 13.97
C ALA A 258 6.40 19.19 13.72
N ALA A 259 7.12 18.30 13.03
CA ALA A 259 6.69 16.92 12.80
C ALA A 259 6.39 16.16 14.09
N LEU A 260 7.27 16.26 15.11
CA LEU A 260 7.03 15.63 16.41
C LEU A 260 5.85 16.24 17.16
N GLY A 261 5.65 17.56 17.09
CA GLY A 261 4.47 18.21 17.65
C GLY A 261 3.18 17.69 17.03
N LEU A 262 3.16 17.53 15.69
CA LEU A 262 2.03 16.95 14.96
C LEU A 262 1.78 15.49 15.33
N LEU A 263 2.83 14.69 15.46
CA LEU A 263 2.72 13.29 15.84
C LEU A 263 2.24 13.11 17.29
N ASN A 264 2.65 13.98 18.23
CA ASN A 264 2.10 13.98 19.58
C ASN A 264 0.59 14.25 19.55
N ARG A 265 0.16 15.22 18.73
CA ARG A 265 -1.25 15.54 18.59
C ARG A 265 -2.05 14.40 17.96
N LEU A 266 -1.50 13.74 16.94
CA LEU A 266 -2.11 12.54 16.34
C LEU A 266 -2.27 11.41 17.36
N GLU A 267 -1.30 11.24 18.27
CA GLU A 267 -1.37 10.25 19.35
C GLU A 267 -2.52 10.56 20.33
N GLU A 268 -2.74 11.83 20.66
CA GLU A 268 -3.84 12.28 21.53
C GLU A 268 -5.22 12.10 20.88
N GLU A 269 -5.31 12.33 19.57
CA GLU A 269 -6.57 12.31 18.83
C GLU A 269 -6.96 10.91 18.33
N ALA A 270 -6.00 10.03 18.04
CA ALA A 270 -6.28 8.69 17.51
C ALA A 270 -7.32 7.87 18.33
N PRO A 271 -7.35 7.92 19.68
CA PRO A 271 -8.38 7.23 20.46
C PRO A 271 -9.82 7.73 20.23
N SER A 272 -10.00 8.96 19.73
CA SER A 272 -11.33 9.48 19.38
C SER A 272 -11.78 9.05 17.99
N TRP A 273 -10.83 8.82 17.06
CA TRP A 273 -11.09 8.44 15.68
C TRP A 273 -11.27 6.92 15.48
N PHE A 274 -10.60 6.13 16.33
CA PHE A 274 -10.54 4.67 16.21
C PHE A 274 -11.03 3.99 17.49
N SER A 275 -11.62 2.79 17.33
CA SER A 275 -12.15 2.02 18.47
C SER A 275 -11.54 0.62 18.54
N GLY A 276 -11.51 0.04 19.74
CA GLY A 276 -10.98 -1.31 19.97
C GLY A 276 -9.55 -1.49 19.45
N ALA A 277 -9.31 -2.56 18.72
CA ALA A 277 -7.99 -2.91 18.21
C ALA A 277 -7.46 -1.93 17.13
N GLU A 278 -8.33 -1.24 16.39
CA GLU A 278 -7.91 -0.23 15.42
C GLU A 278 -7.22 0.95 16.13
N SER A 279 -7.71 1.31 17.31
CA SER A 279 -7.12 2.34 18.15
C SER A 279 -5.69 1.97 18.57
N SER A 280 -5.50 0.72 19.02
CA SER A 280 -4.17 0.22 19.36
C SER A 280 -3.22 0.22 18.16
N LEU A 281 -3.68 -0.17 16.97
CA LEU A 281 -2.87 -0.16 15.74
C LEU A 281 -2.51 1.27 15.32
N ALA A 282 -3.46 2.20 15.38
CA ALA A 282 -3.23 3.61 15.08
C ALA A 282 -2.15 4.21 15.99
N LEU A 283 -2.26 3.97 17.31
CA LEU A 283 -1.28 4.44 18.29
C LEU A 283 0.12 3.85 18.04
N ARG A 284 0.21 2.55 17.72
CA ARG A 284 1.50 1.93 17.36
C ARG A 284 2.11 2.53 16.10
N ALA A 285 1.30 2.78 15.05
CA ALA A 285 1.78 3.42 13.83
C ALA A 285 2.31 4.83 14.10
N VAL A 286 1.60 5.63 14.92
CA VAL A 286 2.07 6.96 15.35
C VAL A 286 3.38 6.86 16.12
N ALA A 287 3.49 5.91 17.06
CA ALA A 287 4.70 5.69 17.84
C ALA A 287 5.91 5.31 16.98
N LEU A 288 5.73 4.45 15.96
CA LEU A 288 6.78 4.08 15.00
C LEU A 288 7.28 5.29 14.21
N PHE A 289 6.36 6.13 13.69
CA PHE A 289 6.75 7.36 13.00
C PHE A 289 7.49 8.32 13.92
N ARG A 290 7.08 8.45 15.18
CA ARG A 290 7.78 9.28 16.18
C ARG A 290 9.20 8.79 16.44
N LEU A 291 9.39 7.48 16.59
CA LEU A 291 10.71 6.88 16.76
C LEU A 291 11.61 7.22 15.57
N ARG A 292 11.11 7.04 14.34
CA ARG A 292 11.89 7.32 13.14
C ARG A 292 12.27 8.79 13.02
N VAL A 293 11.30 9.70 13.15
CA VAL A 293 11.55 11.16 13.10
C VAL A 293 12.53 11.59 14.21
N THR A 294 12.44 10.99 15.40
CA THR A 294 13.36 11.26 16.51
C THR A 294 14.77 10.76 16.19
N ALA A 295 14.91 9.57 15.61
CA ALA A 295 16.19 8.99 15.21
C ALA A 295 16.85 9.81 14.09
N GLU A 296 16.09 10.22 13.07
CA GLU A 296 16.57 11.10 12.01
C GLU A 296 17.01 12.46 12.55
N TRP A 297 16.22 13.05 13.46
CA TRP A 297 16.59 14.30 14.11
C TRP A 297 17.91 14.13 14.88
N GLN A 298 18.05 13.07 15.67
CA GLN A 298 19.28 12.75 16.40
C GLN A 298 20.49 12.67 15.46
N SER A 299 20.37 11.91 14.36
CA SER A 299 21.43 11.77 13.35
C SER A 299 21.78 13.12 12.69
N SER A 300 20.81 14.02 12.52
CA SER A 300 21.07 15.35 11.95
C SER A 300 21.80 16.32 12.89
N VAL A 301 21.79 16.05 14.21
CA VAL A 301 22.42 16.92 15.23
C VAL A 301 23.59 16.27 15.96
N SER A 302 23.91 15.01 15.68
CA SER A 302 24.85 14.19 16.48
C SER A 302 26.24 14.81 16.62
N ASP A 303 26.74 15.47 15.58
CA ASP A 303 28.06 16.14 15.60
C ASP A 303 28.12 17.36 16.53
N LYS A 304 26.96 17.81 17.02
CA LYS A 304 26.78 18.99 17.88
C LYS A 304 26.00 18.66 19.16
N ALA A 305 25.64 17.40 19.39
CA ALA A 305 24.78 17.00 20.48
C ALA A 305 25.58 16.94 21.80
N THR A 306 25.04 17.54 22.86
CA THR A 306 25.56 17.35 24.22
C THR A 306 25.17 15.97 24.76
N GLU A 307 25.88 15.50 25.78
CA GLU A 307 25.54 14.27 26.50
C GLU A 307 24.08 14.28 27.00
N ALA A 308 23.61 15.43 27.51
CA ALA A 308 22.23 15.61 27.95
C ALA A 308 21.22 15.39 26.81
N THR A 309 21.54 15.83 25.59
CA THR A 309 20.72 15.61 24.41
C THR A 309 20.65 14.12 24.04
N GLN A 310 21.78 13.40 24.11
CA GLN A 310 21.84 11.96 23.85
C GLN A 310 21.03 11.15 24.87
N VAL A 311 21.13 11.49 26.17
CA VAL A 311 20.35 10.85 27.24
C VAL A 311 18.85 11.07 27.03
N TRP A 312 18.43 12.30 26.69
CA TRP A 312 17.03 12.60 26.40
C TRP A 312 16.50 11.77 25.22
N TYR A 313 17.29 11.62 24.15
CA TYR A 313 16.93 10.78 23.00
C TYR A 313 16.75 9.31 23.39
N GLN A 314 17.69 8.75 24.15
CA GLN A 314 17.61 7.36 24.58
C GLN A 314 16.37 7.11 25.45
N GLN A 315 16.09 8.00 26.41
CA GLN A 315 14.88 7.91 27.24
C GLN A 315 13.59 7.93 26.41
N ARG A 316 13.56 8.75 25.35
CA ARG A 316 12.40 8.80 24.43
C ARG A 316 12.28 7.54 23.58
N LYS A 317 13.40 7.01 23.08
CA LYS A 317 13.45 5.74 22.35
C LYS A 317 12.91 4.60 23.21
N ASP A 318 13.39 4.48 24.45
CA ASP A 318 12.98 3.41 25.38
C ASP A 318 11.49 3.51 25.73
N ALA A 319 11.00 4.71 26.04
CA ALA A 319 9.58 4.92 26.34
C ALA A 319 8.65 4.56 25.17
N LEU A 320 9.07 4.83 23.94
CA LEU A 320 8.30 4.48 22.73
C LEU A 320 8.40 2.98 22.41
N ALA A 321 9.55 2.35 22.65
CA ALA A 321 9.73 0.91 22.46
C ALA A 321 8.79 0.10 23.37
N VAL A 322 8.63 0.51 24.63
CA VAL A 322 7.66 -0.11 25.57
C VAL A 322 6.24 -0.06 25.03
N ARG A 323 5.81 1.08 24.46
CA ARG A 323 4.46 1.21 23.88
C ARG A 323 4.21 0.32 22.66
N ILE A 324 5.25 0.03 21.90
CA ILE A 324 5.16 -0.87 20.74
C ILE A 324 5.00 -2.32 21.19
N THR A 325 5.67 -2.71 22.29
CA THR A 325 5.72 -4.08 22.81
C THR A 325 4.60 -4.42 23.78
N GLU A 326 3.99 -3.45 24.46
CA GLU A 326 2.90 -3.64 25.44
C GLU A 326 1.58 -4.19 24.85
N GLY A 327 1.49 -4.36 23.54
CA GLY A 327 0.32 -4.94 22.91
C GLY A 327 0.57 -6.37 22.40
N GLU A 328 -0.15 -7.33 22.99
CA GLU A 328 -0.05 -8.78 22.75
C GLU A 328 0.18 -9.16 21.27
N GLU A 329 1.14 -10.07 21.06
CA GLU A 329 1.41 -10.84 19.83
C GLU A 329 1.97 -10.13 18.58
N ILE A 330 2.66 -8.98 18.68
CA ILE A 330 3.51 -8.53 17.57
C ILE A 330 4.91 -8.22 18.08
N ALA A 331 5.77 -9.24 18.10
CA ALA A 331 7.21 -9.04 18.14
C ALA A 331 7.64 -8.42 16.80
N ILE A 332 7.48 -7.09 16.65
CA ILE A 332 8.22 -6.37 15.63
C ILE A 332 9.66 -6.42 16.11
N PRO A 333 10.58 -7.14 15.45
CA PRO A 333 11.99 -6.97 15.77
C PRO A 333 12.29 -5.50 15.55
N LEU A 334 12.54 -4.76 16.64
CA LEU A 334 13.10 -3.42 16.57
C LEU A 334 14.47 -3.60 15.93
N VAL A 335 14.53 -3.51 14.60
CA VAL A 335 15.78 -3.32 13.88
C VAL A 335 16.31 -2.01 14.43
N ASP A 336 17.46 -2.07 15.09
CA ASP A 336 18.05 -0.89 15.71
C ASP A 336 18.21 0.18 14.62
N PRO A 337 17.46 1.29 14.67
CA PRO A 337 17.48 2.28 13.60
C PRO A 337 18.85 2.98 13.47
N LEU A 338 19.76 2.72 14.41
CA LEU A 338 21.15 3.17 14.42
C LEU A 338 22.08 2.30 13.55
N VAL A 339 21.60 1.16 13.02
CA VAL A 339 22.31 0.36 12.01
C VAL A 339 21.79 0.72 10.61
N THR A 340 21.85 1.99 10.24
CA THR A 340 21.81 2.36 8.83
C THR A 340 23.16 2.08 8.19
N PRO A 341 23.24 1.37 7.04
CA PRO A 341 24.43 1.44 6.21
C PRO A 341 24.62 2.91 5.84
N SER A 342 25.83 3.44 6.00
CA SER A 342 26.17 4.80 5.61
C SER A 342 25.69 5.06 4.18
N MET A 343 24.64 5.85 4.00
CA MET A 343 24.34 6.43 2.69
C MET A 343 25.48 7.40 2.40
N ARG A 344 26.35 6.98 1.46
CA ARG A 344 27.32 7.84 0.77
C ARG A 344 26.66 8.44 -0.46
#